data_AF-A0A1D6EEH1-F1
#
_entry.id   AF-A0A1D6EEH1-F1
#
_cell.length_a   1.000
_cell.length_b   1.000
_cell.length_c   1.000
_cell.angle_alpha   90.00
_cell.angle_beta   90.00
_cell.angle_gamma   90.00
#
_symmetry.space_group_name_H-M   'P 1'
#
loop_
_entity.id
_entity.type
_entity.pdbx_description
1 polymer ?
#
loop_
_entity_poly.entity_id
_entity_poly.type
_entity_poly.pdbx_seq_one_letter_code
_entity_poly.pdbx_strand_id
1 'polypeptide(L)'
;MLEDLRRRRDERVNEFKAIQSNIVRLQAENSGAIDQGDPAAPVVDENDLSLKRLGELKEHLNDLQTEKNGRLQKIDIQTNSIHEMCNIMSIDLKMALKDAHPSYAELGGSKPMSISNNSLDRLSEKVHALNHEKKQRLRKVRISLKLVISL
;
A
#
# COMPACT_ATOMS: atom_id res chain seq x y z
N MET A 1 -37.03 25.58 -16.45
CA MET A 1 -36.91 25.82 -14.98
C MET A 1 -36.98 24.51 -14.20
N LEU A 2 -38.01 23.67 -14.37
CA LEU A 2 -38.06 22.34 -13.72
C LEU A 2 -36.98 21.39 -14.27
N GLU A 3 -36.74 21.45 -15.58
CA GLU A 3 -35.69 20.69 -16.27
C GLU A 3 -34.30 21.07 -15.77
N ASP A 4 -34.05 22.37 -15.54
CA ASP A 4 -32.78 22.86 -15.02
C ASP A 4 -32.51 22.38 -13.59
N LEU A 5 -33.54 22.37 -12.74
CA LEU A 5 -33.43 21.87 -11.36
C LEU A 5 -33.17 20.36 -11.33
N ARG A 6 -33.85 19.59 -12.20
CA ARG A 6 -33.61 18.15 -12.36
C ARG A 6 -32.18 17.87 -12.81
N ARG A 7 -31.72 18.58 -13.85
CA ARG A 7 -30.33 18.46 -14.34
C ARG A 7 -29.30 18.73 -13.24
N ARG A 8 -29.44 19.83 -12.50
CA ARG A 8 -28.52 20.17 -11.39
C ARG A 8 -28.52 19.13 -10.28
N ARG A 9 -29.68 18.54 -9.97
CA ARG A 9 -29.78 17.45 -9.01
C ARG A 9 -29.04 16.21 -9.52
N ASP A 10 -29.23 15.83 -10.78
CA ASP A 10 -28.58 14.65 -11.34
C ASP A 10 -27.04 14.83 -11.43
N GLU A 11 -26.57 16.02 -11.78
CA GLU A 11 -25.15 16.41 -11.69
C GLU A 11 -24.62 16.24 -10.27
N ARG A 12 -25.40 16.64 -9.27
CA ARG A 12 -25.03 16.51 -7.86
C ARG A 12 -24.94 15.06 -7.41
N VAL A 13 -25.90 14.22 -7.78
CA VAL A 13 -25.87 12.78 -7.50
C VAL A 13 -24.65 12.12 -8.14
N ASN A 14 -24.31 12.49 -9.38
CA ASN A 14 -23.14 11.98 -10.07
C ASN A 14 -21.82 12.38 -9.38
N GLU A 15 -21.72 13.62 -8.87
CA GLU A 15 -20.55 14.06 -8.09
C GLU A 15 -20.38 13.21 -6.80
N PHE A 16 -21.46 13.00 -6.06
CA PHE A 16 -21.45 12.16 -4.86
C PHE A 16 -21.04 10.72 -5.17
N LYS A 17 -21.64 10.13 -6.21
CA LYS A 17 -21.34 8.75 -6.64
C LYS A 17 -19.87 8.60 -7.00
N ALA A 18 -19.29 9.56 -7.72
CA ALA A 18 -17.89 9.52 -8.10
C ALA A 18 -16.96 9.54 -6.88
N ILE A 19 -17.21 10.44 -5.92
CA ILE A 19 -16.39 10.56 -4.71
C ILE A 19 -16.51 9.31 -3.84
N GLN A 20 -17.72 8.83 -3.59
CA GLN A 20 -17.93 7.62 -2.81
C GLN A 20 -17.30 6.39 -3.47
N SER A 21 -17.32 6.31 -4.81
CA SER A 21 -16.71 5.19 -5.53
C SER A 21 -15.19 5.19 -5.34
N ASN A 22 -14.58 6.38 -5.32
CA ASN A 22 -13.15 6.52 -5.02
C ASN A 22 -12.82 6.14 -3.57
N ILE A 23 -13.63 6.57 -2.60
CA ILE A 23 -13.47 6.21 -1.18
C ILE A 23 -13.50 4.69 -1.01
N VAL A 24 -14.56 4.04 -1.51
CA VAL A 24 -14.76 2.59 -1.41
C VAL A 24 -13.60 1.84 -2.06
N ARG A 25 -13.15 2.28 -3.24
CA ARG A 25 -11.99 1.69 -3.91
C ARG A 25 -10.71 1.81 -3.09
N LEU A 26 -10.39 2.99 -2.57
CA LEU A 26 -9.18 3.19 -1.75
C LEU A 26 -9.22 2.37 -0.46
N GLN A 27 -10.40 2.25 0.17
CA GLN A 27 -10.57 1.38 1.34
C GLN A 27 -10.37 -0.11 0.99
N ALA A 28 -10.85 -0.55 -0.17
CA ALA A 28 -10.61 -1.91 -0.67
C ALA A 28 -9.11 -2.16 -0.97
N GLU A 29 -8.40 -1.18 -1.54
CA GLU A 29 -6.95 -1.26 -1.75
C GLU A 29 -6.17 -1.34 -0.42
N ASN A 30 -6.51 -0.49 0.55
CA ASN A 30 -5.83 -0.43 1.86
C ASN A 30 -6.07 -1.68 2.71
N SER A 31 -7.24 -2.31 2.59
CA SER A 31 -7.57 -3.57 3.27
C SER A 31 -7.06 -4.80 2.54
N GLY A 32 -6.79 -4.70 1.23
CA GLY A 32 -6.50 -5.84 0.36
C GLY A 32 -7.75 -6.56 -0.15
N ALA A 33 -8.96 -6.06 0.13
CA ALA A 33 -10.20 -6.61 -0.40
C ALA A 33 -10.27 -6.55 -1.93
N ILE A 34 -9.52 -5.62 -2.56
CA ILE A 34 -9.47 -5.48 -4.01
C ILE A 34 -8.91 -6.73 -4.72
N ASP A 35 -8.12 -7.55 -4.03
CA ASP A 35 -7.60 -8.82 -4.56
C ASP A 35 -8.71 -9.89 -4.69
N GLN A 36 -9.86 -9.69 -4.03
CA GLN A 36 -11.03 -10.58 -4.08
C GLN A 36 -12.05 -10.15 -5.15
N GLY A 37 -11.87 -9.00 -5.77
CA GLY A 37 -12.74 -8.44 -6.80
C GLY A 37 -13.00 -6.95 -6.63
N ASP A 38 -13.67 -6.36 -7.62
CA ASP A 38 -14.05 -4.95 -7.57
C ASP A 38 -15.08 -4.71 -6.46
N PRO A 39 -14.92 -3.63 -5.67
CA PRO A 39 -15.88 -3.33 -4.63
C PRO A 39 -17.22 -2.89 -5.24
N ALA A 40 -18.30 -3.19 -4.53
CA ALA A 40 -19.65 -2.81 -4.95
C ALA A 40 -19.76 -1.29 -5.14
N ALA A 41 -20.54 -0.88 -6.14
CA ALA A 41 -20.83 0.53 -6.37
C ALA A 41 -21.56 1.12 -5.14
N PRO A 42 -21.16 2.32 -4.68
CA PRO A 42 -21.81 2.95 -3.54
C PRO A 42 -23.24 3.37 -3.89
N VAL A 43 -24.13 3.26 -2.89
CA VAL A 43 -25.48 3.81 -2.95
C VAL A 43 -25.42 5.24 -2.41
N VAL A 44 -25.78 6.21 -3.25
CA VAL A 44 -25.84 7.62 -2.85
C VAL A 44 -27.12 7.84 -2.06
N ASP A 45 -27.02 8.47 -0.89
CA ASP A 45 -28.18 8.95 -0.16
C ASP A 45 -28.67 10.26 -0.80
N GLU A 46 -29.69 10.15 -1.65
CA GLU A 46 -30.27 11.31 -2.32
C GLU A 46 -31.03 12.25 -1.37
N ASN A 47 -31.27 11.85 -0.11
CA ASN A 47 -31.89 12.72 0.89
C ASN A 47 -30.93 13.78 1.43
N ASP A 48 -29.61 13.56 1.34
CA ASP A 48 -28.57 14.51 1.78
C ASP A 48 -27.52 14.78 0.69
N LEU A 49 -27.90 15.64 -0.25
CA LEU A 49 -27.02 16.16 -1.30
C LEU A 49 -26.37 17.50 -0.93
N SER A 50 -26.31 17.81 0.37
CA SER A 50 -25.86 19.11 0.88
C SER A 50 -24.39 19.41 0.55
N LEU A 51 -24.01 20.70 0.55
CA LEU A 51 -22.61 21.12 0.41
C LEU A 51 -21.75 20.65 1.58
N LYS A 52 -22.33 20.64 2.79
CA LYS A 52 -21.66 20.16 3.99
C LYS A 52 -21.28 18.68 3.84
N ARG A 53 -22.24 17.83 3.49
CA ARG A 53 -22.00 16.39 3.32
C ARG A 53 -20.97 16.08 2.25
N LEU A 54 -21.02 16.82 1.13
CA LEU A 54 -20.00 16.69 0.10
C LEU A 54 -18.61 17.08 0.61
N GLY A 55 -18.51 18.14 1.42
CA GLY A 55 -17.26 18.57 2.04
C GLY A 55 -16.64 17.47 2.90
N GLU A 56 -17.44 16.85 3.77
CA GLU A 56 -17.01 15.72 4.61
C GLU A 56 -16.50 14.53 3.78
N LEU A 57 -17.18 14.20 2.69
CA LEU A 57 -16.74 13.13 1.78
C LEU A 57 -15.42 13.48 1.07
N LYS A 58 -15.24 14.74 0.67
CA LYS A 58 -13.99 15.21 0.04
C LYS A 58 -12.82 15.19 1.02
N GLU A 59 -13.05 15.57 2.28
CA GLU A 59 -12.05 15.51 3.34
C GLU A 59 -11.63 14.06 3.61
N HIS A 60 -12.59 13.14 3.77
CA HIS A 60 -12.28 11.72 3.94
C HIS A 60 -11.54 11.12 2.73
N LEU A 61 -11.92 11.50 1.51
CA LEU A 61 -11.19 11.08 0.32
C LEU A 61 -9.73 11.57 0.34
N ASN A 62 -9.49 12.82 0.76
CA ASN A 62 -8.16 13.39 0.88
C ASN A 62 -7.31 12.67 1.93
N ASP A 63 -7.90 12.28 3.06
CA ASP A 63 -7.22 11.51 4.11
C ASP A 63 -6.79 10.13 3.59
N LEU A 64 -7.68 9.43 2.88
CA LEU A 64 -7.36 8.13 2.26
C LEU A 64 -6.27 8.24 1.19
N GLN A 65 -6.26 9.32 0.41
CA GLN A 65 -5.21 9.58 -0.58
C GLN A 65 -3.86 9.87 0.10
N THR A 66 -3.88 10.64 1.19
CA THR A 66 -2.69 10.91 2.01
C THR A 66 -2.14 9.62 2.60
N GLU A 67 -3.01 8.78 3.16
CA GLU A 67 -2.65 7.48 3.70
C GLU A 67 -2.02 6.58 2.62
N LYS A 68 -2.65 6.49 1.43
CA LYS A 68 -2.12 5.74 0.29
C LYS A 68 -0.71 6.21 -0.10
N ASN A 69 -0.49 7.51 -0.17
CA ASN A 69 0.84 8.05 -0.46
C ASN A 69 1.87 7.69 0.61
N GLY A 70 1.49 7.74 1.90
CA GLY A 70 2.34 7.29 3.00
C GLY A 70 2.70 5.81 2.91
N ARG A 71 1.74 4.96 2.53
CA ARG A 71 1.96 3.52 2.30
C ARG A 71 2.93 3.28 1.14
N LEU A 72 2.78 3.99 0.04
CA LEU A 72 3.67 3.90 -1.13
C LEU A 72 5.11 4.29 -0.77
N GLN A 73 5.29 5.39 -0.03
CA GLN A 73 6.62 5.80 0.46
C GLN A 73 7.23 4.74 1.38
N LYS A 74 6.44 4.15 2.29
CA LYS A 74 6.90 3.07 3.17
C LYS A 74 7.37 1.85 2.37
N ILE A 75 6.62 1.46 1.34
CA ILE A 75 7.00 0.36 0.44
C ILE A 75 8.34 0.65 -0.20
N ASP A 76 8.51 1.83 -0.83
CA ASP A 76 9.75 2.21 -1.50
C ASP A 76 10.96 2.12 -0.56
N ILE A 77 10.85 2.70 0.64
CA ILE A 77 11.90 2.65 1.67
C ILE A 77 12.24 1.19 2.03
N GLN A 78 11.23 0.35 2.25
CA GLN A 78 11.44 -1.04 2.66
C GLN A 78 12.00 -1.90 1.52
N THR A 79 11.52 -1.73 0.28
CA THR A 79 12.04 -2.46 -0.89
C THR A 79 13.49 -2.09 -1.17
N ASN A 80 13.85 -0.80 -1.03
CA ASN A 80 15.23 -0.34 -1.18
C ASN A 80 16.14 -0.94 -0.10
N SER A 81 15.68 -0.98 1.16
CA SER A 81 16.42 -1.63 2.25
C SER A 81 16.63 -3.13 2.01
N ILE A 82 15.60 -3.84 1.52
CA ILE A 82 15.69 -5.26 1.16
C ILE A 82 16.69 -5.45 0.02
N HIS A 83 16.65 -4.62 -1.03
CA HIS A 83 17.58 -4.67 -2.16
C HIS A 83 19.03 -4.55 -1.70
N GLU A 84 19.36 -3.56 -0.88
CA GLU A 84 20.71 -3.39 -0.33
C GLU A 84 21.19 -4.60 0.47
N MET A 85 20.34 -5.14 1.35
CA MET A 85 20.68 -6.32 2.15
C MET A 85 20.87 -7.56 1.29
N CYS A 86 20.00 -7.76 0.28
CA CYS A 86 20.11 -8.87 -0.66
C CYS A 86 21.44 -8.81 -1.43
N ASN A 87 21.85 -7.63 -1.88
CA ASN A 87 23.13 -7.44 -2.56
C ASN A 87 24.33 -7.77 -1.66
N ILE A 88 24.33 -7.27 -0.41
CA ILE A 88 25.41 -7.52 0.57
C ILE A 88 25.52 -9.01 0.92
N MET A 89 24.39 -9.69 1.05
CA MET A 89 24.31 -11.07 1.53
C MET A 89 24.25 -12.11 0.40
N SER A 90 24.24 -11.65 -0.85
CA SER A 90 24.05 -12.47 -2.06
C SER A 90 22.77 -13.32 -1.99
N ILE A 91 21.66 -12.73 -1.56
CA ILE A 91 20.33 -13.33 -1.52
C ILE A 91 19.56 -12.93 -2.79
N ASP A 92 18.73 -13.84 -3.31
CA ASP A 92 17.83 -13.54 -4.42
C ASP A 92 16.74 -12.52 -3.99
N LEU A 93 16.84 -11.32 -4.55
CA LEU A 93 15.90 -10.22 -4.27
C LEU A 93 14.46 -10.56 -4.65
N LYS A 94 14.27 -11.20 -5.80
CA LYS A 94 12.93 -11.48 -6.33
C LYS A 94 12.20 -12.46 -5.42
N MET A 95 12.91 -13.48 -4.94
CA MET A 95 12.39 -14.42 -3.95
C MET A 95 12.12 -13.73 -2.61
N ALA A 96 13.03 -12.88 -2.14
CA ALA A 96 12.84 -12.13 -0.90
C ALA A 96 11.60 -11.22 -0.93
N LEU A 97 11.32 -10.55 -2.06
CA LEU A 97 10.14 -9.71 -2.21
C LEU A 97 8.85 -10.53 -2.38
N LYS A 98 8.90 -11.63 -3.12
CA LYS A 98 7.76 -12.53 -3.34
C LYS A 98 7.21 -13.11 -2.03
N ASP A 99 8.10 -13.40 -1.08
CA ASP A 99 7.73 -13.89 0.25
C ASP A 99 6.89 -12.89 1.05
N ALA A 100 7.03 -11.59 0.79
CA ALA A 100 6.18 -10.56 1.38
C ALA A 100 4.85 -10.46 0.61
N HIS A 101 4.92 -10.25 -0.71
CA HIS A 101 3.76 -10.30 -1.60
C HIS A 101 4.21 -10.53 -3.05
N PRO A 102 3.51 -11.36 -3.86
CA PRO A 102 3.90 -11.61 -5.25
C PRO A 102 4.05 -10.35 -6.10
N SER A 103 3.21 -9.34 -5.87
CA SER A 103 3.26 -8.08 -6.62
C SER A 103 4.54 -7.29 -6.43
N TYR A 104 5.26 -7.46 -5.30
CA TYR A 104 6.53 -6.77 -5.08
C TYR A 104 7.68 -7.37 -5.89
N ALA A 105 7.59 -8.65 -6.27
CA ALA A 105 8.55 -9.28 -7.17
C ALA A 105 8.40 -8.83 -8.63
N GLU A 106 7.29 -8.14 -8.94
CA GLU A 106 6.98 -7.55 -10.24
C GLU A 106 7.12 -6.01 -10.22
N LEU A 107 7.87 -5.46 -9.25
CA LEU A 107 8.07 -4.01 -9.12
C LEU A 107 8.61 -3.41 -10.43
N GLY A 108 7.92 -2.39 -10.96
CA GLY A 108 8.20 -1.81 -12.28
C GLY A 108 7.49 -2.50 -13.46
N GLY A 109 6.70 -3.54 -13.19
CA GLY A 109 5.80 -4.17 -14.14
C GLY A 109 4.51 -3.39 -14.37
N SER A 110 3.66 -3.89 -15.27
CA SER A 110 2.38 -3.25 -15.63
C SER A 110 1.29 -3.42 -14.57
N LYS A 111 1.46 -4.33 -13.61
CA LYS A 111 0.46 -4.61 -12.57
C LYS A 111 0.66 -3.71 -11.36
N PRO A 112 -0.44 -3.22 -10.74
CA PRO A 112 -0.35 -2.48 -9.49
C PRO A 112 0.20 -3.36 -8.37
N MET A 113 1.00 -2.77 -7.49
CA MET A 113 1.48 -3.44 -6.29
C MET A 113 0.45 -3.37 -5.15
N SER A 114 0.43 -4.39 -4.29
CA SER A 114 -0.36 -4.36 -3.07
C SER A 114 0.12 -3.27 -2.12
N ILE A 115 -0.84 -2.50 -1.59
CA ILE A 115 -0.65 -1.50 -0.54
C ILE A 115 -1.39 -1.87 0.75
N SER A 116 -1.88 -3.11 0.86
CA SER A 116 -2.67 -3.58 1.99
C SER A 116 -1.86 -3.60 3.29
N ASN A 117 -2.57 -3.56 4.43
CA ASN A 117 -1.93 -3.73 5.75
C ASN A 117 -1.09 -5.01 5.81
N ASN A 118 -1.66 -6.13 5.35
CA ASN A 118 -0.97 -7.42 5.41
C ASN A 118 0.32 -7.42 4.58
N SER A 119 0.31 -6.85 3.37
CA SER A 119 1.51 -6.83 2.54
C SER A 119 2.59 -5.92 3.11
N LEU A 120 2.22 -4.79 3.70
CA LEU A 120 3.14 -3.88 4.40
C LEU A 120 3.76 -4.51 5.64
N ASP A 121 2.97 -5.24 6.43
CA ASP A 121 3.45 -5.92 7.64
C ASP A 121 4.46 -7.01 7.26
N ARG A 122 4.14 -7.85 6.28
CA ARG A 122 5.05 -8.89 5.76
C ARG A 122 6.32 -8.30 5.16
N LEU A 123 6.23 -7.14 4.51
CA LEU A 123 7.41 -6.43 4.00
C LEU A 123 8.30 -5.94 5.16
N SER A 124 7.69 -5.41 6.23
CA SER A 124 8.41 -5.03 7.45
C SER A 124 9.06 -6.23 8.14
N GLU A 125 8.35 -7.35 8.26
CA GLU A 125 8.88 -8.60 8.80
C GLU A 125 10.08 -9.09 8.01
N LYS A 126 10.03 -9.02 6.67
CA LYS A 126 11.16 -9.37 5.81
C LYS A 126 12.37 -8.47 6.06
N VAL A 127 12.18 -7.16 6.21
CA VAL A 127 13.25 -6.22 6.58
C VAL A 127 13.88 -6.62 7.93
N HIS A 128 13.07 -6.95 8.93
CA HIS A 128 13.56 -7.37 10.24
C HIS A 128 14.33 -8.69 10.17
N ALA A 129 13.82 -9.68 9.44
CA ALA A 129 14.46 -10.98 9.27
C ALA A 129 15.84 -10.85 8.60
N LEU A 130 15.94 -10.09 7.51
CA LEU A 130 17.21 -9.86 6.81
C LEU A 130 18.21 -9.09 7.68
N ASN A 131 17.75 -8.08 8.43
CA ASN A 131 18.61 -7.37 9.36
C ASN A 131 19.16 -8.27 10.48
N HIS A 132 18.30 -9.15 11.00
CA HIS A 132 18.71 -10.13 12.00
C HIS A 132 19.74 -11.10 11.44
N GLU A 133 19.51 -11.65 10.25
CA GLU A 133 20.45 -12.55 9.58
C GLU A 133 21.79 -11.86 9.28
N LYS A 134 21.77 -10.62 8.77
CA LYS A 134 22.97 -9.79 8.57
C LYS A 134 23.79 -9.66 9.85
N LYS A 135 23.14 -9.33 10.97
CA LYS A 135 23.79 -9.25 12.30
C LYS A 135 24.39 -10.59 12.72
N GLN A 136 23.70 -11.71 12.48
CA GLN A 136 24.22 -13.03 12.79
C GLN A 136 25.45 -13.40 11.96
N ARG A 137 25.42 -13.15 10.63
CA ARG A 137 26.57 -13.40 9.74
C ARG A 137 27.79 -12.59 10.17
N LEU A 138 27.61 -11.31 10.48
CA LEU A 138 28.70 -10.43 10.99
C LEU A 138 29.29 -10.93 12.31
N ARG A 139 28.44 -11.39 13.25
CA ARG A 139 28.92 -11.98 14.51
C ARG A 139 29.78 -13.21 14.28
N LYS A 140 29.36 -14.11 13.38
CA LYS A 140 30.12 -15.32 13.02
C LYS A 140 31.49 -14.96 12.44
N VAL A 141 31.55 -14.03 11.47
CA VAL A 141 32.81 -13.55 10.88
C VAL A 141 33.74 -12.98 11.95
N ARG A 142 33.24 -12.15 12.87
CA ARG A 142 34.04 -11.57 13.95
C ARG A 142 34.61 -12.62 14.90
N ILE A 143 33.83 -13.66 15.24
CA ILE A 143 34.29 -14.76 16.09
C ILE A 143 35.38 -15.56 15.37
N SER A 144 35.15 -15.92 14.11
CA SER A 144 36.13 -16.66 13.29
C SER A 144 37.44 -15.88 13.13
N LEU A 145 37.38 -14.57 12.87
CA LEU A 145 38.58 -13.73 12.73
C LEU A 145 39.39 -13.66 14.04
N LYS A 146 38.72 -13.53 15.18
CA LYS A 146 39.39 -13.55 16.50
C LYS A 146 40.10 -14.88 16.76
N LEU A 147 39.49 -16.00 16.37
CA LEU A 147 40.10 -17.33 16.53
C LEU A 147 41.36 -17.45 15.67
N VAL A 148 41.31 -17.00 14.41
CA VAL A 148 42.46 -17.04 13.49
C VAL A 148 43.62 -16.15 13.96
N ILE A 149 43.34 -14.97 14.53
CA ILE A 149 44.39 -14.07 15.04
C ILE A 149 45.01 -14.58 16.35
N SER A 150 44.30 -15.43 17.09
CA SER A 150 44.78 -15.97 18.38
C SER A 150 45.57 -17.28 18.24
N LEU A 151 45.75 -17.77 17.01
CA LEU A 151 46.55 -18.95 16.64
C LEU A 151 47.87 -18.50 16.02
#